data_AF-A0A8S1W6R5-F1
#
_entry.id   AF-A0A8S1W6R5-F1
#
_cell.length_a   1.000
_cell.length_b   1.000
_cell.length_c   1.000
_cell.angle_alpha   90.00
_cell.angle_beta   90.00
_cell.angle_gamma   90.00
#
_symmetry.space_group_name_H-M   'P 1'
#
loop_
_entity.id
_entity.type
_entity.pdbx_description
1 polymer ?
#
loop_
_entity_poly.entity_id
_entity_poly.type
_entity_poly.pdbx_seq_one_letter_code
_entity_poly.pdbx_strand_id
1 'polypeptide(L)'
;MKNFGMKNKQLMTANIKMVKKLVIGIHYIKENKCKKILFKVFQIFKTVSGGGMYEGGNKFGKWIELDQRFYHENQVIYNCEYKNGQKFGRWNTKYMITSSDAFLLMQKIFLKNAFINIQVVADHIAKEVIV
;
A
#
# COMPACT_ATOMS: atom_id res chain seq x y z
N MET A 1 35.07 -25.63 -50.56
CA MET A 1 34.28 -24.43 -50.21
C MET A 1 32.96 -24.77 -49.49
N LYS A 2 33.00 -25.46 -48.34
CA LYS A 2 31.81 -25.76 -47.52
C LYS A 2 32.18 -25.54 -46.06
N ASN A 3 31.81 -24.40 -45.45
CA ASN A 3 31.78 -24.21 -43.98
C ASN A 3 31.33 -22.82 -43.51
N PHE A 4 31.22 -21.83 -44.40
CA PHE A 4 30.79 -20.47 -44.00
C PHE A 4 29.33 -20.42 -43.50
N GLY A 5 28.41 -21.18 -44.12
CA GLY A 5 27.00 -21.19 -43.73
C GLY A 5 26.71 -21.80 -42.34
N MET A 6 27.50 -22.80 -41.92
CA MET A 6 27.29 -23.49 -40.64
C MET A 6 27.69 -22.63 -39.43
N LYS A 7 28.79 -21.87 -39.55
CA LYS A 7 29.25 -20.95 -38.50
C LYS A 7 28.26 -19.82 -38.25
N ASN A 8 27.66 -19.26 -39.32
CA ASN A 8 26.65 -18.21 -39.19
C ASN A 8 25.37 -18.71 -38.49
N LYS A 9 24.94 -19.94 -38.74
CA LYS A 9 23.77 -20.54 -38.07
C LYS A 9 24.02 -20.75 -36.57
N GLN A 10 25.22 -21.21 -36.20
CA GLN A 10 25.59 -21.39 -34.79
C GLN A 10 25.66 -20.06 -34.04
N LEU A 11 26.26 -19.02 -34.67
CA LEU A 11 26.31 -17.67 -34.12
C LEU A 11 24.91 -17.08 -33.93
N MET A 12 24.04 -17.21 -34.93
CA MET A 12 22.66 -16.73 -34.86
C MET A 12 21.87 -17.45 -33.74
N THR A 13 22.08 -18.75 -33.57
CA THR A 13 21.45 -19.53 -32.50
C THR A 13 21.94 -19.10 -31.11
N ALA A 14 23.23 -18.81 -30.97
CA ALA A 14 23.80 -18.30 -29.72
C ALA A 14 23.26 -16.90 -29.37
N ASN A 15 23.16 -16.01 -30.37
CA ASN A 15 22.61 -14.68 -30.19
C ASN A 15 21.12 -14.71 -29.80
N ILE A 16 20.32 -15.56 -30.45
CA ILE A 16 18.91 -15.75 -30.08
C ILE A 16 18.77 -16.26 -28.63
N LYS A 17 19.62 -17.21 -28.21
CA LYS A 17 19.64 -17.70 -26.82
C LYS A 17 20.02 -16.60 -25.83
N MET A 18 20.98 -15.75 -26.17
CA MET A 18 21.41 -14.63 -25.33
C MET A 18 20.27 -13.61 -25.15
N VAL A 19 19.61 -13.20 -26.24
CA VAL A 19 18.48 -12.27 -26.20
C VAL A 19 17.33 -12.83 -25.35
N LYS A 20 16.99 -14.12 -25.51
CA LYS A 20 15.97 -14.77 -24.68
C LYS A 20 16.30 -14.72 -23.19
N LYS A 21 17.56 -14.95 -22.80
CA LYS A 21 17.99 -14.84 -21.39
C LYS A 21 17.85 -13.42 -20.84
N LEU A 22 18.20 -12.41 -21.64
CA LEU A 22 18.07 -10.99 -21.23
C LEU A 22 16.61 -10.59 -21.02
N VAL A 23 15.72 -11.00 -21.94
CA VAL A 23 14.27 -10.70 -21.83
C VAL A 23 13.66 -11.34 -20.58
N ILE A 24 14.00 -12.61 -20.30
CA ILE A 24 13.55 -13.31 -19.08
C ILE A 24 14.07 -12.62 -17.81
N GLY A 25 15.34 -12.21 -17.79
CA GLY A 25 15.94 -11.50 -16.65
C GLY A 25 15.24 -10.17 -16.36
N ILE A 26 14.94 -9.39 -17.40
CA ILE A 26 14.21 -8.12 -17.26
C ILE A 26 12.78 -8.34 -16.73
N HIS A 27 12.09 -9.39 -17.21
CA HIS A 27 10.75 -9.73 -16.74
C HIS A 27 10.76 -10.13 -15.24
N TYR A 28 11.71 -10.99 -14.85
CA TYR A 28 11.88 -11.42 -13.45
C TYR A 28 12.20 -10.25 -12.50
N ILE A 29 13.03 -9.30 -12.92
CA ILE A 29 13.35 -8.11 -12.12
C ILE A 29 12.11 -7.22 -11.95
N LYS A 30 11.31 -7.03 -13.01
CA LYS A 30 10.08 -6.25 -12.96
C LYS A 30 9.05 -6.90 -12.02
N GLU A 31 8.83 -8.21 -12.14
CA GLU A 31 7.89 -8.92 -11.27
C GLU A 31 8.28 -8.86 -9.79
N ASN A 32 9.57 -9.04 -9.47
CA ASN A 32 10.02 -9.01 -8.08
C ASN A 32 10.00 -7.60 -7.47
N LYS A 33 10.30 -6.55 -8.26
CA LYS A 33 10.09 -5.16 -7.83
C LYS A 33 8.61 -4.88 -7.55
N CYS A 34 7.71 -5.30 -8.45
CA CYS A 34 6.26 -5.15 -8.26
C CYS A 34 5.76 -5.89 -7.02
N LYS A 35 6.21 -7.14 -6.78
CA LYS A 35 5.86 -7.91 -5.57
C LYS A 35 6.35 -7.23 -4.30
N LYS A 36 7.57 -6.67 -4.30
CA LYS A 36 8.13 -5.94 -3.15
C LYS A 36 7.35 -4.65 -2.87
N ILE A 37 6.91 -3.94 -3.91
CA ILE A 37 6.06 -2.74 -3.79
C ILE A 37 4.67 -3.13 -3.27
N LEU A 38 4.03 -4.15 -3.85
CA LEU A 38 2.73 -4.65 -3.41
C LEU A 38 2.75 -5.12 -1.95
N PHE A 39 3.81 -5.82 -1.53
CA PHE A 39 3.98 -6.22 -0.14
C PHE A 39 4.13 -5.01 0.80
N LYS A 40 4.91 -3.99 0.42
CA LYS A 40 5.01 -2.75 1.20
C LYS A 40 3.69 -2.00 1.27
N VAL A 41 2.96 -1.88 0.15
CA VAL A 41 1.62 -1.28 0.09
C VAL A 41 0.63 -2.05 0.98
N PHE A 42 0.67 -3.38 0.95
CA PHE A 42 -0.15 -4.22 1.82
C PHE A 42 0.18 -4.01 3.32
N GLN A 43 1.46 -3.89 3.68
CA GLN A 43 1.85 -3.55 5.05
C GLN A 43 1.36 -2.15 5.45
N ILE A 44 1.43 -1.17 4.55
CA ILE A 44 0.89 0.19 4.78
C ILE A 44 -0.60 0.13 5.05
N PHE A 45 -1.40 -0.60 4.24
CA PHE A 45 -2.83 -0.75 4.48
C PHE A 45 -3.14 -1.45 5.81
N LYS A 46 -2.24 -2.33 6.29
CA LYS A 46 -2.32 -2.91 7.63
C LYS A 46 -2.06 -1.86 8.73
N THR A 47 -1.33 -0.79 8.42
CA THR A 47 -1.01 0.34 9.31
C THR A 47 -1.96 1.53 9.16
N VAL A 48 -2.80 1.59 8.12
CA VAL A 48 -3.90 2.57 8.02
C VAL A 48 -5.00 2.15 9.01
N SER A 49 -4.72 2.39 10.27
CA SER A 49 -5.70 2.45 11.34
C SER A 49 -6.66 3.59 11.06
N GLY A 50 -7.86 3.56 11.65
CA GLY A 50 -8.75 4.73 11.72
C GLY A 50 -8.18 5.84 12.61
N GLY A 51 -6.90 6.21 12.45
CA GLY A 51 -6.19 7.21 13.24
C GLY A 51 -5.66 6.75 14.61
N GLY A 52 -5.70 5.45 14.93
CA GLY A 52 -5.25 4.91 16.22
C GLY A 52 -3.90 4.17 16.17
N MET A 53 -3.39 3.74 17.33
CA MET A 53 -2.13 2.99 17.45
C MET A 53 -2.39 1.50 17.68
N TYR A 54 -1.45 0.66 17.24
CA TYR A 54 -1.40 -0.75 17.60
C TYR A 54 -0.29 -0.99 18.62
N GLU A 55 -0.58 -1.78 19.65
CA GLU A 55 0.40 -2.25 20.63
C GLU A 55 0.31 -3.79 20.69
N GLY A 56 1.43 -4.49 20.45
CA GLY A 56 1.44 -5.96 20.40
C GLY A 56 0.49 -6.56 19.36
N GLY A 57 0.19 -5.84 18.28
CA GLY A 57 -0.78 -6.26 17.25
C GLY A 57 -2.25 -5.99 17.60
N ASN A 58 -2.53 -5.48 18.79
CA ASN A 58 -3.88 -5.13 19.23
C ASN A 58 -4.13 -3.61 19.12
N LYS A 59 -5.37 -3.22 18.83
CA LYS A 59 -5.75 -1.79 18.86
C LYS A 59 -5.57 -1.23 20.27
N PHE A 60 -4.98 -0.03 20.37
CA PHE A 60 -4.75 0.68 21.61
C PHE A 60 -5.00 2.19 21.45
N GLY A 61 -5.46 2.86 22.50
CA GLY A 61 -5.69 4.31 22.53
C GLY A 61 -6.96 4.75 21.82
N LYS A 62 -7.00 6.00 21.33
CA LYS A 62 -8.17 6.57 20.65
C LYS A 62 -8.25 6.13 19.19
N TRP A 63 -9.46 5.81 18.73
CA TRP A 63 -9.75 5.31 17.39
C TRP A 63 -10.99 5.99 16.82
N ILE A 64 -10.96 6.24 15.52
CA ILE A 64 -12.09 6.69 14.73
C ILE A 64 -12.57 5.51 13.90
N GLU A 65 -13.79 5.04 14.14
CA GLU A 65 -14.42 3.98 13.35
C GLU A 65 -15.60 4.53 12.55
N LEU A 66 -15.76 4.02 11.34
CA LEU A 66 -16.94 4.29 10.52
C LEU A 66 -18.05 3.32 10.89
N ASP A 67 -19.30 3.76 10.82
CA ASP A 67 -20.44 2.85 10.92
C ASP A 67 -20.40 1.77 9.83
N GLN A 68 -20.91 0.58 10.16
CA GLN A 68 -20.94 -0.52 9.19
C GLN A 68 -21.78 -0.18 7.95
N ARG A 69 -22.75 0.71 8.11
CA ARG A 69 -23.57 1.25 7.03
C ARG A 69 -23.06 2.63 6.61
N PHE A 70 -21.76 2.93 6.71
CA PHE A 70 -21.26 4.24 6.30
C PHE A 70 -21.38 4.41 4.78
N TYR A 71 -22.21 5.36 4.34
CA TYR A 71 -22.38 5.76 2.94
C TYR A 71 -22.74 7.25 2.85
N HIS A 72 -23.08 7.76 1.66
CA HIS A 72 -23.27 9.20 1.44
C HIS A 72 -24.33 9.83 2.35
N GLU A 73 -25.42 9.13 2.68
CA GLU A 73 -26.50 9.64 3.56
C GLU A 73 -26.35 9.19 5.01
N ASN A 74 -25.45 8.24 5.28
CA ASN A 74 -25.22 7.71 6.62
C ASN A 74 -23.76 7.90 7.01
N GLN A 75 -23.42 9.11 7.45
CA GLN A 75 -22.06 9.49 7.82
C GLN A 75 -21.86 9.46 9.33
N VAL A 76 -22.09 8.29 9.92
CA VAL A 76 -21.89 8.08 11.36
C VAL A 76 -20.46 7.62 11.63
N ILE A 77 -19.82 8.33 12.56
CA ILE A 77 -18.45 8.08 12.99
C ILE A 77 -18.46 7.84 14.50
N TYR A 78 -17.72 6.84 14.95
CA TYR A 78 -17.53 6.51 16.35
C TYR A 78 -16.11 6.88 16.79
N ASN A 79 -16.01 7.79 17.77
CA ASN A 79 -14.77 7.99 18.50
C ASN A 79 -14.76 7.02 19.68
N CYS A 80 -13.93 5.99 19.57
CA CYS A 80 -13.78 4.93 20.55
C CYS A 80 -12.41 5.01 21.22
N GLU A 81 -12.28 4.38 22.38
CA GLU A 81 -10.97 4.07 22.96
C GLU A 81 -10.80 2.55 22.99
N TYR A 82 -9.56 2.11 22.83
CA TYR A 82 -9.20 0.70 22.80
C TYR A 82 -8.13 0.41 23.85
N LYS A 83 -8.29 -0.71 24.55
CA LYS A 83 -7.29 -1.25 25.47
C LYS A 83 -7.18 -2.75 25.22
N ASN A 84 -5.98 -3.23 24.94
CA ASN A 84 -5.71 -4.64 24.62
C ASN A 84 -6.63 -5.19 23.50
N GLY A 85 -6.90 -4.38 22.48
CA GLY A 85 -7.72 -4.79 21.32
C GLY A 85 -9.23 -4.77 21.57
N GLN A 86 -9.67 -4.48 22.79
CA GLN A 86 -11.09 -4.36 23.12
C GLN A 86 -11.50 -2.90 23.23
N LYS A 87 -12.73 -2.60 22.79
CA LYS A 87 -13.31 -1.27 22.97
C LYS A 87 -13.51 -1.01 24.46
N PHE A 88 -13.04 0.13 24.92
CA PHE A 88 -13.04 0.54 26.32
C PHE A 88 -13.62 1.95 26.46
N GLY A 89 -14.27 2.23 27.59
CA GLY A 89 -14.78 3.56 27.92
C GLY A 89 -16.02 4.01 27.12
N ARG A 90 -16.30 5.31 27.18
CA ARG A 90 -17.46 5.94 26.53
C ARG A 90 -17.17 6.21 25.06
N TRP A 91 -18.13 5.91 24.20
CA TRP A 91 -18.02 6.18 22.77
C TRP A 91 -18.81 7.44 22.44
N ASN A 92 -18.21 8.29 21.62
CA ASN A 92 -18.89 9.47 21.12
C ASN A 92 -19.28 9.23 19.66
N THR A 93 -20.58 9.09 19.44
CA THR A 93 -21.18 9.02 18.10
C THR A 93 -21.30 10.42 17.54
N LYS A 94 -20.71 10.65 16.37
CA LYS A 94 -20.85 11.89 15.63
C LYS A 94 -21.66 11.63 14.38
N TYR A 95 -22.81 12.30 14.27
CA TYR A 95 -23.59 12.38 13.04
C TYR A 95 -23.10 13.57 12.24
N MET A 96 -22.63 13.32 11.02
CA MET A 96 -22.29 14.39 10.10
C MET A 96 -23.54 14.62 9.24
N ILE A 97 -24.37 15.59 9.64
CA ILE A 97 -25.50 16.04 8.82
C ILE A 97 -24.88 16.74 7.60
N THR A 98 -25.15 16.17 6.43
CA THR A 98 -24.49 16.47 5.17
C THR A 98 -24.71 17.92 4.70
N SER A 99 -23.63 18.68 4.57
CA SER A 99 -23.35 19.33 3.29
C SER A 99 -22.42 18.40 2.50
N SER A 100 -22.48 18.40 1.16
CA SER A 100 -21.55 17.60 0.34
C SER A 100 -20.08 17.89 0.68
N ASP A 101 -19.81 19.08 1.20
CA ASP A 101 -18.49 19.50 1.68
C ASP A 101 -17.99 18.68 2.86
N ALA A 102 -18.86 18.21 3.77
CA ALA A 102 -18.44 17.42 4.92
C ALA A 102 -17.93 16.03 4.49
N PHE A 103 -18.58 15.41 3.50
CA PHE A 103 -18.15 14.15 2.92
C PHE A 103 -16.84 14.29 2.16
N LEU A 104 -16.72 15.34 1.34
CA LEU A 104 -15.49 15.67 0.62
C LEU A 104 -14.35 15.98 1.58
N LEU A 105 -14.62 16.68 2.68
CA LEU A 105 -13.65 16.98 3.73
C LEU A 105 -13.19 15.69 4.44
N MET A 106 -14.10 14.76 4.72
CA MET A 106 -13.76 13.45 5.26
C MET A 106 -12.89 12.64 4.31
N GLN A 107 -13.24 12.58 3.02
CA GLN A 107 -12.38 11.94 2.01
C GLN A 107 -11.02 12.62 1.93
N LYS A 108 -10.97 13.95 1.93
CA LYS A 108 -9.71 14.71 1.93
C LYS A 108 -8.86 14.43 3.17
N ILE A 109 -9.45 14.33 4.36
CA ILE A 109 -8.74 13.99 5.60
C ILE A 109 -8.19 12.55 5.51
N PHE A 110 -9.01 11.60 5.04
CA PHE A 110 -8.60 10.21 4.89
C PHE A 110 -7.44 10.08 3.88
N LEU A 111 -7.56 10.74 2.73
CA LEU A 111 -6.52 10.79 1.71
C LEU A 111 -5.26 11.51 2.21
N LYS A 112 -5.39 12.62 2.95
CA LYS A 112 -4.26 13.36 3.52
C LYS A 112 -3.50 12.51 4.54
N ASN A 113 -4.20 11.79 5.41
CA ASN A 113 -3.57 10.89 6.39
C ASN A 113 -2.90 9.70 5.70
N ALA A 114 -3.53 9.14 4.66
CA ALA A 114 -2.90 8.13 3.81
C ALA A 114 -1.63 8.66 3.14
N PHE A 115 -1.65 9.92 2.65
CA PHE A 115 -0.51 10.54 1.97
C PHE A 115 0.66 10.85 2.91
N ILE A 116 0.39 11.35 4.12
CA ILE A 116 1.43 11.59 5.14
C ILE A 116 2.15 10.29 5.48
N ASN A 117 1.40 9.20 5.62
CA ASN A 117 1.97 7.88 5.88
C ASN A 117 2.80 7.37 4.69
N ILE A 118 2.37 7.63 3.45
CA ILE A 118 3.14 7.31 2.25
C ILE A 118 4.46 8.11 2.20
N GLN A 119 4.44 9.40 2.54
CA GLN A 119 5.65 10.25 2.53
C GLN A 119 6.69 9.76 3.54
N VAL A 120 6.27 9.46 4.78
CA VAL A 120 7.17 8.92 5.82
C VAL A 120 7.82 7.61 5.37
N VAL A 121 7.07 6.76 4.67
CA VAL A 121 7.60 5.52 4.10
C VAL A 121 8.55 5.78 2.93
N ALA A 122 8.23 6.73 2.05
CA ALA A 122 9.10 7.12 0.94
C ALA A 122 10.45 7.64 1.45
N ASP A 123 10.45 8.47 2.49
CA ASP A 123 11.66 9.00 3.12
C ASP A 123 12.48 7.90 3.78
N HIS A 124 11.83 6.90 4.39
CA HIS A 124 12.53 5.73 4.95
C HIS A 124 13.18 4.87 3.86
N ILE A 125 12.47 4.64 2.75
CA ILE A 125 13.02 3.90 1.60
C ILE A 125 14.20 4.66 0.97
N ALA A 126 14.10 5.99 0.84
CA ALA A 126 15.18 6.80 0.29
C ALA A 126 16.45 6.71 1.14
N LYS A 127 16.33 6.66 2.47
CA LYS A 127 17.47 6.47 3.39
C LYS A 127 18.13 5.09 3.24
N GLU A 128 17.36 4.03 3.03
CA GLU A 128 17.90 2.66 2.85
C GLU A 128 18.57 2.43 1.50
N VAL A 129 18.22 3.21 0.46
CA VAL A 129 18.75 3.03 -0.90
C VAL A 129 20.01 3.86 -1.17
N ILE A 130 20.28 4.88 -0.35
CA ILE A 130 21.42 5.80 -0.49
C ILE A 130 22.65 5.34 0.32
N VAL A 131 22.52 4.28 1.13
CA VAL A 131 23.63 3.59 1.82
C VAL A 131 24.04 2.35 1.04
#